data_AF-A0A959KRR6-F1
#
_entry.id   AF-A0A959KRR6-F1
#
_cell.length_a   1.000
_cell.length_b   1.000
_cell.length_c   1.000
_cell.angle_alpha   90.00
_cell.angle_beta   90.00
_cell.angle_gamma   90.00
#
_symmetry.space_group_name_H-M   'P 1'
#
loop_
_entity.id
_entity.type
_entity.pdbx_description
1 polymer ?
#
loop_
_entity_poly.entity_id
_entity_poly.type
_entity_poly.pdbx_seq_one_letter_code
_entity_poly.pdbx_strand_id
1 'polypeptide(L)'
;FFLSFRRGGADRMTMNTLYQLEYLQEFPSSFSYGITLAHKQRVPIGTLTFEYLNDEGERVPLDDITTAQVGLMLRFAPNEQYVQG
;
A
#
# COMPACT_ATOMS: atom_id res chain seq x y z
N PHE A 1 12.50 -5.14 38.28
CA PHE A 1 12.15 -4.37 37.08
C PHE A 1 11.27 -5.22 36.19
N PHE A 2 10.21 -4.68 35.60
CA PHE A 2 9.40 -5.40 34.62
C PHE A 2 9.85 -4.95 33.23
N LEU A 3 10.91 -5.58 32.71
CA LEU A 3 11.17 -5.48 31.27
C LEU A 3 10.13 -6.34 30.56
N SER A 4 9.20 -5.64 29.92
CA SER A 4 8.50 -6.05 28.70
C SER A 4 8.30 -7.56 28.55
N PHE A 5 7.12 -8.05 28.92
CA PHE A 5 6.67 -9.36 28.48
C PHE A 5 6.56 -9.36 26.96
N ARG A 6 7.58 -9.89 26.26
CA ARG A 6 7.47 -10.19 24.84
C ARG A 6 6.49 -11.37 24.72
N ARG A 7 5.23 -11.09 24.39
CA ARG A 7 4.18 -12.12 24.25
C ARG A 7 4.42 -12.92 22.96
N GLY A 8 5.31 -13.90 23.02
CA GLY A 8 5.58 -14.87 21.95
C GLY A 8 6.77 -14.55 21.04
N GLY A 9 7.05 -15.48 20.12
CA GLY A 9 8.05 -15.32 19.06
C GLY A 9 7.68 -14.22 18.07
N ALA A 10 8.68 -13.64 17.39
CA ALA A 10 8.47 -12.70 16.29
C ALA A 10 8.43 -13.48 14.96
N ASP A 11 7.45 -14.36 14.83
CA ASP A 11 7.34 -15.37 13.77
C ASP A 11 6.23 -15.07 12.75
N ARG A 12 5.53 -13.93 12.89
CA ARG A 12 4.51 -13.46 11.94
C ARG A 12 5.03 -12.30 11.12
N MET A 13 5.08 -12.49 9.80
CA MET A 13 5.59 -11.49 8.87
C MET A 13 4.73 -11.45 7.60
N THR A 14 4.83 -10.36 6.85
CA THR A 14 4.20 -10.25 5.53
C THR A 14 5.23 -9.75 4.52
N MET A 15 5.33 -10.39 3.36
CA MET A 15 6.08 -9.87 2.23
C MET A 15 5.14 -9.10 1.31
N ASN A 16 5.58 -7.94 0.82
CA ASN A 16 4.81 -7.11 -0.10
C ASN A 16 5.57 -6.93 -1.40
N THR A 17 4.92 -7.26 -2.51
CA THR A 17 5.41 -6.97 -3.87
C THR A 17 4.53 -5.86 -4.44
N LEU A 18 5.14 -4.77 -4.91
CA LEU A 18 4.45 -3.61 -5.48
C LEU A 18 4.97 -3.33 -6.88
N TYR A 19 4.05 -3.29 -7.85
CA TYR A 19 4.29 -2.72 -9.18
C TYR A 19 3.50 -1.42 -9.27
N GLN A 20 4.18 -0.31 -9.56
CA GLN A 20 3.57 1.02 -9.59
C GLN A 20 4.00 1.76 -10.85
N LEU A 21 3.02 2.34 -11.53
CA LEU A 21 3.20 3.22 -12.68
C LEU A 21 2.61 4.58 -12.34
N GLU A 22 3.41 5.62 -12.53
CA GLU A 22 3.04 7.00 -12.25
C GLU A 22 3.24 7.85 -13.49
N TYR A 23 2.28 8.73 -13.74
CA TYR A 23 2.38 9.77 -14.75
C TYR A 23 2.03 11.10 -14.10
N LEU A 24 2.89 12.10 -14.28
CA LEU A 24 2.69 13.46 -13.79
C LEU A 24 2.88 14.43 -14.94
N GLN A 25 1.94 15.35 -15.10
CA GLN A 25 2.02 16.43 -16.06
C GLN A 25 1.75 17.76 -15.37
N GLU A 26 2.69 18.69 -15.57
CA GLU A 26 2.59 20.06 -15.10
C GLU A 26 2.31 20.99 -16.29
N PHE A 27 1.46 21.98 -16.07
CA PHE A 27 1.12 23.01 -17.06
C PHE A 27 1.67 24.37 -16.63
N PRO A 28 2.01 25.25 -17.60
CA PRO A 28 2.40 26.63 -17.31
C PRO A 28 1.36 27.45 -16.53
N SER A 29 0.09 27.02 -16.55
CA SER A 29 -1.00 27.61 -15.76
C SER A 29 -0.93 27.31 -14.25
N SER A 30 0.19 26.74 -13.79
CA SER A 30 0.39 26.26 -12.41
C SER A 30 -0.61 25.18 -11.97
N PHE A 31 -1.25 24.55 -12.95
CA PHE A 31 -2.07 23.36 -12.76
C PHE A 31 -1.24 22.12 -13.06
N SER A 32 -1.44 21.06 -12.29
CA SER A 32 -0.84 19.76 -12.52
C SER A 32 -1.84 18.66 -12.27
N TYR A 33 -1.70 17.57 -13.04
CA TYR A 33 -2.43 16.34 -12.78
C TYR A 33 -1.49 15.15 -12.79
N GLY A 34 -1.82 14.16 -11.97
CA GLY A 34 -1.10 12.91 -11.88
C GLY A 34 -2.05 11.72 -11.92
N ILE A 35 -1.60 10.62 -12.52
CA ILE A 35 -2.30 9.35 -12.52
C ILE A 35 -1.36 8.30 -11.95
N THR A 36 -1.87 7.48 -11.04
CA THR A 36 -1.14 6.37 -10.42
C THR A 36 -1.89 5.08 -10.63
N LEU A 37 -1.20 4.05 -11.13
CA LEU A 37 -1.69 2.68 -11.18
C LEU A 37 -0.78 1.83 -10.30
N ALA A 38 -1.35 1.12 -9.33
CA ALA A 38 -0.60 0.27 -8.43
C ALA A 38 -1.21 -1.12 -8.34
N HIS A 39 -0.36 -2.13 -8.45
CA HIS A 39 -0.69 -3.53 -8.20
C HIS A 39 0.15 -4.01 -7.03
N LYS A 40 -0.50 -4.37 -5.92
CA LYS A 40 0.16 -4.81 -4.69
C LYS A 40 -0.26 -6.22 -4.35
N GLN A 41 0.70 -7.11 -4.19
CA GLN A 41 0.52 -8.46 -3.68
C GLN A 41 1.13 -8.56 -2.29
N ARG A 42 0.42 -9.19 -1.35
CA ARG A 42 0.91 -9.45 0.00
C ARG A 42 0.79 -10.92 0.34
N VAL A 43 1.91 -11.51 0.76
CA VAL A 43 2.03 -12.94 1.11
C VAL A 43 2.34 -13.06 2.60
N PRO A 44 1.65 -13.93 3.36
CA PRO A 44 1.98 -14.17 4.76
C PRO A 44 3.22 -15.07 4.86
N ILE A 45 4.09 -14.79 5.83
CA ILE A 45 5.32 -15.55 6.07
C ILE A 45 5.39 -15.94 7.55
N GLY A 46 5.98 -17.12 7.81
CA GLY A 46 6.16 -17.67 9.14
C GLY A 46 4.88 -18.32 9.65
N THR A 47 4.41 -17.96 10.83
CA THR A 47 3.18 -18.52 11.43
C THR A 47 1.94 -17.68 11.16
N LEU A 48 2.04 -16.65 10.31
CA LEU A 48 0.89 -15.88 9.85
C LEU A 48 0.17 -16.67 8.76
N THR A 49 -1.16 -16.76 8.86
CA THR A 49 -2.04 -17.26 7.79
C THR A 49 -3.06 -16.17 7.43
N PHE A 50 -3.41 -16.08 6.15
CA PHE A 50 -4.58 -15.32 5.73
C PHE A 50 -5.73 -16.30 5.56
N GLU A 51 -6.90 -15.92 6.05
CA GLU A 51 -8.12 -16.73 6.01
C GLU A 51 -9.31 -15.80 5.76
N TYR A 52 -10.31 -16.31 5.06
CA TYR A 52 -11.62 -15.66 4.94
C TYR A 52 -12.71 -16.63 5.39
N LEU A 53 -13.87 -16.07 5.77
CA LEU A 53 -15.05 -16.87 6.07
C LEU A 53 -15.84 -17.07 4.78
N ASN A 54 -16.11 -18.33 4.43
CA ASN A 54 -17.02 -18.64 3.33
C ASN A 54 -18.49 -18.44 3.77
N ASP A 55 -19.43 -18.60 2.82
CA ASP A 55 -20.87 -18.44 3.07
C ASP A 55 -21.43 -19.45 4.10
N GLU A 56 -20.70 -20.55 4.33
CA GLU A 56 -21.05 -21.63 5.27
C GLU A 56 -20.44 -21.40 6.67
N GLY A 57 -19.66 -20.32 6.86
CA GLY A 57 -19.02 -19.96 8.13
C GLY A 57 -17.70 -20.68 8.41
N GLU A 58 -17.16 -21.41 7.44
CA GLU A 58 -15.87 -22.09 7.52
C GLU A 58 -14.72 -21.15 7.19
N ARG A 59 -13.57 -21.34 7.83
CA ARG A 59 -12.35 -20.58 7.55
C ARG A 59 -11.59 -21.25 6.42
N VAL A 60 -11.43 -20.54 5.31
CA VAL A 60 -10.69 -21.01 4.15
C VAL A 60 -9.36 -20.25 4.06
N PRO A 61 -8.22 -20.94 3.91
CA PRO A 61 -6.92 -20.30 3.79
C PRO A 61 -6.79 -19.52 2.46
N LEU A 62 -6.00 -18.47 2.50
CA LEU A 62 -5.68 -17.62 1.36
C LEU A 62 -4.15 -17.48 1.23
N ASP A 63 -3.62 -17.80 0.05
CA ASP A 63 -2.17 -17.78 -0.20
C ASP A 63 -1.62 -16.35 -0.26
N ASP A 64 -2.38 -15.42 -0.86
CA ASP A 64 -1.99 -14.03 -1.00
C ASP A 64 -3.19 -13.09 -1.07
N ILE A 65 -2.95 -11.82 -0.71
CA ILE A 65 -3.91 -10.74 -0.90
C ILE A 65 -3.37 -9.83 -1.99
N THR A 66 -4.02 -9.85 -3.15
CA THR A 66 -3.70 -8.98 -4.30
C THR A 66 -4.71 -7.85 -4.42
N THR A 67 -4.22 -6.62 -4.60
CA THR A 67 -5.03 -5.41 -4.74
C THR A 67 -4.55 -4.56 -5.91
N ALA A 68 -5.50 -4.09 -6.73
CA ALA A 68 -5.25 -3.07 -7.75
C ALA A 68 -5.81 -1.72 -7.30
N GLN A 69 -5.05 -0.65 -7.52
CA GLN A 69 -5.39 0.72 -7.11
C GLN A 69 -5.19 1.66 -8.29
N VAL A 70 -6.12 2.59 -8.44
CA VAL A 70 -6.06 3.68 -9.43
C VAL A 70 -6.18 5.00 -8.66
N GLY A 71 -5.25 5.92 -8.89
CA GLY A 71 -5.17 7.22 -8.25
C GLY A 71 -5.20 8.36 -9.26
N LEU A 72 -5.89 9.43 -8.91
CA LEU A 72 -5.90 10.70 -9.64
C LEU A 72 -5.47 11.80 -8.67
N MET A 73 -4.44 12.56 -9.05
CA MET A 73 -4.00 13.75 -8.34
C MET A 73 -4.33 14.97 -9.20
N LEU A 74 -4.96 15.98 -8.61
CA LEU A 74 -5.17 17.29 -9.22
C LEU A 74 -4.59 18.33 -8.28
N ARG A 75 -3.74 19.22 -8.79
CA ARG A 75 -3.12 20.29 -8.00
C ARG A 75 -3.18 21.59 -8.78
N PHE A 76 -3.52 22.67 -8.08
CA PHE A 76 -3.51 24.03 -8.61
C PHE A 76 -2.76 24.94 -7.64
N ALA A 77 -1.66 25.53 -8.09
CA ALA A 77 -0.74 26.31 -7.25
C ALA A 77 -0.28 27.61 -7.95
N PRO A 78 -1.15 28.62 -8.14
CA PRO A 78 -0.87 29.80 -8.96
C PRO A 78 0.23 30.74 -8.44
N ASN A 79 0.54 30.70 -7.14
CA ASN A 79 1.59 31.52 -6.52
C ASN A 79 2.79 30.65 -6.11
N GLU A 80 3.16 29.68 -6.93
CA GLU A 80 4.26 28.77 -6.63
C GLU A 80 5.60 29.51 -6.62
N GLN A 81 6.34 29.38 -5.53
CA GLN A 81 7.68 29.94 -5.38
C GLN A 81 8.68 28.79 -5.35
N TYR A 82 9.55 28.74 -6.36
CA TYR A 82 10.66 27.79 -6.38
C TYR A 82 11.85 28.41 -5.67
N VAL A 83 12.19 27.89 -4.50
CA VAL A 83 13.47 28.22 -3.87
C VAL A 83 14.52 27.29 -4.45
N GLN A 84 15.38 27.82 -5.33
CA GLN A 84 16.63 27.16 -5.70
C GLN A 84 17.74 27.73 -4.82
N GLY A 85 18.37 26.85 -4.03
CA GLY A 85 19.60 27.12 -3.29
C GLY A 85 20.81 26.54 -4.02
#